data_AF-A0A2N2WJV8-F1
#
_entry.id   AF-A0A2N2WJV8-F1
#
_cell.length_a   1.000
_cell.length_b   1.000
_cell.length_c   1.000
_cell.angle_alpha   90.00
_cell.angle_beta   90.00
_cell.angle_gamma   90.00
#
_symmetry.space_group_name_H-M   'P 1'
#
loop_
_entity.id
_entity.type
_entity.pdbx_description
1 polymer ?
#
loop_
_entity_poly.entity_id
_entity_poly.type
_entity_poly.pdbx_seq_one_letter_code
_entity_poly.pdbx_strand_id
1 'polypeptide(L)'
;MENNFEEKMEKLNTPNTDFVKHQEVLKIGMINARKSARIGIVFILIPMVLVILAYLKIKLLIHWDFFDKLQRFVSNTNQTSFSTWVSHIILIGLPILAIIINLLAITHFYVNKQNKELIITIRYHLKNLIVLLISASLLVIVFIYVLLLSQI
;
A
#
# COMPACT_ATOMS: atom_id res chain seq x y z
N MET A 1 -12.95 7.46 -65.30
CA MET A 1 -12.06 7.05 -64.19
C MET A 1 -12.43 7.73 -62.88
N GLU A 2 -13.11 8.87 -62.92
CA GLU A 2 -13.52 9.69 -61.76
C GLU A 2 -14.55 9.00 -60.84
N ASN A 3 -15.60 8.40 -61.43
CA ASN A 3 -16.69 7.75 -60.66
C ASN A 3 -16.22 6.56 -59.78
N ASN A 4 -15.11 5.91 -60.14
CA ASN A 4 -14.56 4.77 -59.40
C ASN A 4 -13.71 5.22 -58.19
N PHE A 5 -13.30 6.49 -58.18
CA PHE A 5 -12.56 7.10 -57.09
C PHE A 5 -13.51 7.60 -56.00
N GLU A 6 -14.63 8.22 -56.38
CA GLU A 6 -15.69 8.64 -55.45
C GLU A 6 -16.32 7.45 -54.73
N GLU A 7 -16.62 6.35 -55.45
CA GLU A 7 -17.21 5.16 -54.83
C GLU A 7 -16.24 4.46 -53.84
N LYS A 8 -14.92 4.62 -54.05
CA LYS A 8 -13.88 4.14 -53.12
C LYS A 8 -13.71 5.06 -51.92
N MET A 9 -13.93 6.37 -52.09
CA MET A 9 -13.88 7.36 -51.02
C MET A 9 -15.11 7.25 -50.10
N GLU A 10 -16.30 6.98 -50.64
CA GLU A 10 -17.52 6.73 -49.85
C GLU A 10 -17.44 5.43 -49.04
N LYS A 11 -16.70 4.42 -49.52
CA LYS A 11 -16.49 3.14 -48.81
C LYS A 11 -15.35 3.18 -47.79
N LEU A 12 -14.65 4.31 -47.63
CA LEU A 12 -13.70 4.49 -46.54
C LEU A 12 -14.47 4.66 -45.23
N ASN A 13 -14.68 3.54 -44.53
CA ASN A 13 -15.04 3.58 -43.12
C ASN A 13 -14.01 4.44 -42.39
N THR A 14 -14.46 5.60 -41.90
CA THR A 14 -13.65 6.46 -41.04
C THR A 14 -13.14 5.59 -39.89
N PRO A 15 -11.83 5.61 -39.59
CA PRO A 15 -11.26 4.78 -38.53
C PRO A 15 -12.05 5.09 -37.25
N ASN A 16 -12.76 4.08 -36.75
CA ASN A 16 -13.58 4.24 -35.57
C ASN A 16 -12.63 4.56 -34.43
N THR A 17 -12.65 5.81 -34.01
CA THR A 17 -11.77 6.33 -32.98
C THR A 17 -12.25 5.81 -31.63
N ASP A 18 -11.90 4.56 -31.31
CA ASP A 18 -12.11 3.91 -30.02
C ASP A 18 -11.25 4.56 -28.90
N PHE A 19 -11.18 5.90 -28.85
CA PHE A 19 -10.51 6.66 -27.79
C PHE A 19 -11.20 6.49 -26.42
N VAL A 20 -12.39 5.90 -26.37
CA VAL A 20 -13.20 5.77 -25.16
C VAL A 20 -12.65 4.71 -24.20
N LYS A 21 -12.12 3.58 -24.71
CA LYS A 21 -11.66 2.48 -23.85
C LYS A 21 -10.42 2.82 -23.03
N HIS A 22 -9.52 3.67 -23.52
CA HIS A 22 -8.27 3.98 -22.81
C HIS A 22 -8.51 4.91 -21.61
N GLN A 23 -9.44 5.85 -21.71
CA GLN A 23 -9.78 6.76 -20.61
C GLN A 23 -10.48 6.06 -19.44
N GLU A 24 -11.32 5.05 -19.70
CA GLU A 24 -12.01 4.31 -18.64
C GLU A 24 -11.05 3.45 -17.82
N VAL A 25 -10.10 2.76 -18.47
CA VAL A 25 -9.05 2.00 -17.78
C VAL A 25 -8.20 2.92 -16.90
N LEU A 26 -7.87 4.11 -17.39
CA LEU A 26 -7.14 5.12 -16.62
C LEU A 26 -7.94 5.63 -15.41
N LYS A 27 -9.26 5.82 -15.54
CA LYS A 27 -10.16 6.23 -14.45
C LYS A 27 -10.28 5.14 -13.37
N ILE A 28 -10.46 3.88 -13.76
CA ILE A 28 -10.57 2.75 -12.84
C ILE A 28 -9.27 2.59 -12.04
N GLY A 29 -8.12 2.63 -12.72
CA GLY A 29 -6.81 2.59 -12.05
C GLY A 29 -6.60 3.74 -11.06
N MET A 30 -7.06 4.96 -11.41
CA MET A 30 -6.87 6.15 -10.57
C MET A 30 -7.79 6.17 -9.33
N ILE A 31 -9.03 5.67 -9.46
CA ILE A 31 -9.95 5.50 -8.33
C ILE A 31 -9.43 4.43 -7.36
N ASN A 32 -8.88 3.34 -7.89
CA ASN A 32 -8.32 2.26 -7.09
C ASN A 32 -7.07 2.72 -6.32
N ALA A 33 -6.17 3.48 -6.96
CA ALA A 33 -4.98 4.02 -6.32
C ALA A 33 -5.29 4.94 -5.11
N ARG A 34 -6.31 5.81 -5.24
CA ARG A 34 -6.76 6.68 -4.12
C ARG A 34 -7.39 5.92 -2.96
N LYS A 35 -8.07 4.79 -3.23
CA LYS A 35 -8.63 3.92 -2.18
C LYS A 35 -7.50 3.14 -1.48
N SER A 36 -6.57 2.58 -2.25
CA SER A 36 -5.38 1.88 -1.74
C SER A 36 -4.55 2.78 -0.82
N ALA A 37 -4.30 4.04 -1.20
CA ALA A 37 -3.57 4.98 -0.35
C ALA A 37 -4.26 5.22 0.99
N ARG A 38 -5.59 5.36 1.01
CA ARG A 38 -6.36 5.54 2.25
C ARG A 38 -6.28 4.32 3.17
N ILE A 39 -6.42 3.12 2.60
CA ILE A 39 -6.30 1.87 3.36
C ILE A 39 -4.87 1.73 3.92
N GLY A 40 -3.85 2.04 3.12
CA GLY A 40 -2.47 2.03 3.58
C GLY A 40 -2.19 3.02 4.72
N ILE A 41 -2.76 4.24 4.66
CA ILE A 41 -2.66 5.21 5.75
C ILE A 41 -3.27 4.65 7.05
N VAL A 42 -4.43 4.00 6.98
CA VAL A 42 -5.06 3.38 8.17
C VAL A 42 -4.15 2.30 8.75
N PHE A 43 -3.54 1.47 7.91
CA PHE A 43 -2.60 0.43 8.34
C PHE A 43 -1.31 0.98 8.95
N ILE A 44 -0.87 2.18 8.59
CA ILE A 44 0.26 2.87 9.23
C ILE A 44 -0.16 3.53 10.55
N LEU A 45 -1.34 4.14 10.59
CA LEU A 45 -1.80 4.90 11.76
C LEU A 45 -1.91 4.02 13.00
N ILE A 46 -2.41 2.78 12.86
CA ILE A 46 -2.57 1.85 13.99
C ILE A 46 -1.23 1.60 14.72
N PRO A 47 -0.17 1.08 14.08
CA PRO A 47 1.11 0.85 14.74
C PRO A 47 1.76 2.16 15.20
N MET A 48 1.61 3.26 14.46
CA MET A 48 2.17 4.56 14.86
C MET A 48 1.54 5.08 16.16
N VAL A 49 0.22 4.98 16.28
CA VAL A 49 -0.52 5.37 17.49
C VAL A 49 -0.09 4.50 18.68
N LEU A 50 0.08 3.19 18.49
CA LEU A 50 0.57 2.31 19.55
C LEU A 50 1.96 2.72 20.07
N VAL A 51 2.88 3.05 19.16
CA VAL A 51 4.23 3.52 19.53
C VAL A 51 4.17 4.85 20.28
N ILE A 52 3.38 5.81 19.80
CA ILE A 52 3.22 7.13 20.43
C ILE A 52 2.62 6.99 21.83
N LEU A 53 1.59 6.17 22.00
CA LEU A 53 0.94 5.96 23.29
C LEU A 53 1.88 5.25 24.29
N ALA A 54 2.66 4.27 23.82
CA ALA A 54 3.69 3.64 24.64
C ALA A 54 4.76 4.65 25.08
N TYR A 55 5.23 5.50 24.16
CA TYR A 55 6.19 6.56 24.45
C TYR A 55 5.67 7.58 25.46
N LEU A 56 4.44 8.09 25.24
CA LEU A 56 3.80 9.05 26.14
C LEU A 56 3.67 8.52 27.57
N LYS A 57 3.31 7.24 27.71
CA LYS A 57 3.23 6.61 29.03
C LYS A 57 4.59 6.61 29.75
N ILE A 58 5.65 6.21 29.05
CA ILE A 58 7.02 6.16 29.60
C ILE A 58 7.48 7.57 30.02
N LYS A 59 7.20 8.58 29.19
CA LYS A 59 7.68 9.96 29.40
C LYS A 59 6.87 10.77 30.41
N LEU A 60 5.54 10.65 30.42
CA LEU A 60 4.67 11.40 31.32
C LEU A 60 4.34 10.66 32.63
N LEU A 61 4.81 9.42 32.80
CA LEU A 61 4.52 8.60 33.99
C LEU A 61 3.00 8.57 34.29
N ILE A 62 2.18 8.47 33.24
CA ILE A 62 0.72 8.47 33.37
C ILE A 62 0.29 7.10 33.89
N HIS A 63 -0.26 7.08 35.11
CA HIS A 63 -0.75 5.88 35.81
C HIS A 63 -2.24 5.62 35.53
N TRP A 64 -2.66 5.75 34.27
CA TRP A 64 -4.03 5.43 33.88
C TRP A 64 -4.12 3.98 33.42
N ASP A 65 -5.12 3.27 33.94
CA ASP A 65 -5.39 1.85 33.66
C ASP A 65 -5.47 1.51 32.17
N PHE A 66 -5.93 2.45 31.34
CA PHE A 66 -5.94 2.31 29.88
C PHE A 66 -4.52 2.19 29.29
N PHE A 67 -3.61 3.07 29.71
CA PHE A 67 -2.21 3.05 29.27
C PHE A 67 -1.47 1.85 29.85
N ASP A 68 -1.83 1.37 31.04
CA ASP A 68 -1.32 0.12 31.60
C ASP A 68 -1.70 -1.10 30.77
N LYS A 69 -2.98 -1.21 30.38
CA LYS A 69 -3.44 -2.28 29.48
C LYS A 69 -2.76 -2.22 28.11
N LEU A 70 -2.63 -1.02 27.54
CA LEU A 70 -1.99 -0.82 26.24
C LEU A 70 -0.48 -1.11 26.27
N GLN A 71 0.23 -0.64 27.30
CA GLN A 71 1.65 -0.97 27.44
C GLN A 71 1.82 -2.47 27.61
N ARG A 72 1.03 -3.13 28.48
CA ARG A 72 1.10 -4.59 28.64
C ARG A 72 0.84 -5.30 27.31
N PHE A 73 -0.10 -4.83 26.49
CA PHE A 73 -0.32 -5.38 25.16
C PHE A 73 0.92 -5.29 24.26
N VAL A 74 1.65 -4.17 24.30
CA VAL A 74 2.85 -3.95 23.47
C VAL A 74 4.11 -4.60 24.07
N SER A 75 4.25 -4.61 25.39
CA SER A 75 5.47 -4.98 26.13
C SER A 75 5.37 -6.33 26.85
N ASN A 76 4.32 -7.13 26.64
CA ASN A 76 4.14 -8.40 27.36
C ASN A 76 5.20 -9.41 26.95
N THR A 77 6.31 -9.39 27.69
CA THR A 77 7.36 -10.41 27.71
C THR A 77 6.98 -11.61 28.58
N ASN A 78 5.99 -11.49 29.49
CA ASN A 78 5.79 -12.45 30.60
C ASN A 78 4.43 -13.16 30.69
N GLN A 79 3.46 -12.94 29.80
CA GLN A 79 2.18 -13.67 29.86
C GLN A 79 1.79 -14.19 28.48
N THR A 80 1.78 -15.53 28.38
CA THR A 80 1.40 -16.39 27.24
C THR A 80 2.01 -16.01 25.89
N SER A 81 2.84 -16.89 25.31
CA SER A 81 3.46 -16.72 23.99
C SER A 81 2.53 -16.10 22.94
N PHE A 82 1.26 -16.48 22.91
CA PHE A 82 0.28 -15.97 21.96
C PHE A 82 0.12 -14.42 21.99
N SER A 83 0.10 -13.80 23.17
CA SER A 83 -0.11 -12.34 23.28
C SER A 83 1.07 -11.55 22.72
N THR A 84 2.29 -12.05 22.89
CA THR A 84 3.50 -11.42 22.35
C THR A 84 3.53 -11.49 20.82
N TRP A 85 3.09 -12.60 20.22
CA TRP A 85 3.02 -12.72 18.77
C TRP A 85 2.03 -11.74 18.14
N VAL A 86 0.90 -11.45 18.78
CA VAL A 86 -0.11 -10.53 18.26
C VAL A 86 0.44 -9.11 18.11
N SER A 87 1.17 -8.60 19.11
CA SER A 87 1.73 -7.23 19.03
C SER A 87 2.78 -7.11 17.93
N HIS A 88 3.64 -8.12 17.75
CA HIS A 88 4.62 -8.18 16.67
C HIS A 88 3.95 -8.27 15.30
N ILE A 89 2.90 -9.08 15.15
CA ILE A 89 2.11 -9.19 13.92
C ILE A 89 1.45 -7.84 13.58
N ILE A 90 0.98 -7.09 14.57
CA ILE A 90 0.38 -5.76 14.31
C ILE A 90 1.45 -4.74 13.91
N LEU A 91 2.57 -4.70 14.63
CA LEU A 91 3.65 -3.74 14.39
C LEU A 91 4.41 -4.00 13.08
N ILE A 92 4.51 -5.25 12.63
CA ILE A 92 5.23 -5.64 11.41
C ILE A 92 4.26 -5.94 10.27
N GLY A 93 3.21 -6.71 10.53
CA GLY A 93 2.26 -7.17 9.53
C GLY A 93 1.42 -6.04 8.92
N LEU A 94 0.97 -5.05 9.71
CA LEU A 94 0.22 -3.93 9.16
C LEU A 94 1.06 -3.04 8.22
N PRO A 95 2.30 -2.63 8.57
CA PRO A 95 3.17 -1.95 7.62
C PRO A 95 3.49 -2.78 6.36
N ILE A 96 3.69 -4.10 6.48
CA ILE A 96 3.87 -4.98 5.32
C ILE A 96 2.63 -4.96 4.41
N LEU A 97 1.43 -5.09 4.97
CA LEU A 97 0.18 -5.01 4.21
C LEU A 97 0.03 -3.65 3.54
N ALA A 98 0.40 -2.56 4.23
CA ALA A 98 0.40 -1.22 3.65
C ALA A 98 1.34 -1.12 2.44
N ILE A 99 2.55 -1.70 2.52
CA ILE A 99 3.49 -1.76 1.40
C ILE A 99 2.88 -2.55 0.25
N ILE A 100 2.38 -3.76 0.49
CA ILE A 100 1.80 -4.62 -0.56
C ILE A 100 0.67 -3.90 -1.29
N ILE A 101 -0.30 -3.35 -0.57
CA ILE A 101 -1.46 -2.67 -1.15
C ILE A 101 -1.06 -1.42 -1.94
N ASN A 102 -0.06 -0.67 -1.46
CA ASN A 102 0.40 0.54 -2.14
C ASN A 102 1.32 0.23 -3.32
N LEU A 103 2.11 -0.84 -3.24
CA LEU A 103 2.91 -1.34 -4.35
C LEU A 103 1.98 -1.82 -5.48
N LEU A 104 0.96 -2.62 -5.17
CA LEU A 104 -0.06 -3.05 -6.13
C LEU A 104 -0.80 -1.87 -6.79
N ALA A 105 -0.95 -0.75 -6.10
CA ALA A 105 -1.54 0.45 -6.68
C ALA A 105 -0.59 1.23 -7.61
N ILE A 106 0.72 1.06 -7.43
CA ILE A 106 1.77 1.70 -8.24
C ILE A 106 2.12 0.83 -9.45
N THR A 107 2.19 -0.48 -9.29
CA THR A 107 2.53 -1.44 -10.36
C THR A 107 1.30 -2.10 -10.94
N HIS A 108 1.09 -1.97 -12.24
CA HIS A 108 0.11 -2.74 -12.98
C HIS A 108 0.83 -3.78 -13.85
N PHE A 109 0.56 -5.06 -13.59
CA PHE A 109 1.10 -6.18 -14.36
C PHE A 109 0.07 -6.59 -15.42
N TYR A 110 0.45 -6.48 -16.69
CA TYR A 110 -0.34 -6.98 -17.81
C TYR A 110 0.44 -8.11 -18.50
N VAL A 111 -0.12 -9.32 -18.47
CA VAL A 111 0.48 -10.49 -19.14
C VAL A 111 -0.19 -10.66 -20.50
N ASN A 112 0.56 -10.39 -21.57
CA ASN A 112 0.11 -10.71 -22.91
C ASN A 112 0.39 -12.19 -23.20
N LYS A 113 -0.62 -13.05 -23.01
CA LYS A 113 -0.51 -14.50 -23.24
C LYS A 113 -0.19 -14.88 -24.69
N GLN A 114 -0.52 -14.05 -25.67
CA GLN A 114 -0.23 -14.32 -27.08
C GLN A 114 1.25 -14.11 -27.42
N ASN A 115 1.89 -13.08 -26.86
CA ASN A 115 3.29 -12.76 -27.13
C ASN A 115 4.27 -13.27 -26.06
N LYS A 116 3.76 -13.85 -24.95
CA LYS A 116 4.55 -14.19 -23.74
C LYS A 116 5.30 -12.98 -23.17
N GLU A 117 4.73 -11.79 -23.31
CA GLU A 117 5.33 -10.55 -22.81
C GLU A 117 4.69 -10.14 -21.48
N LEU A 118 5.53 -9.79 -20.51
CA LEU A 118 5.13 -9.18 -19.25
C LEU A 118 5.30 -7.66 -19.39
N ILE A 119 4.19 -6.94 -19.55
CA ILE A 119 4.20 -5.47 -19.59
C ILE A 119 3.98 -4.96 -18.17
N ILE A 120 5.01 -4.37 -17.58
CA ILE A 120 4.95 -3.75 -16.26
C ILE A 120 4.77 -2.24 -16.44
N THR A 121 3.61 -1.72 -16.04
CA THR A 121 3.36 -0.27 -16.05
C THR A 121 3.52 0.26 -14.63
N ILE A 122 4.45 1.19 -14.43
CA ILE A 122 4.66 1.87 -13.14
C ILE A 122 3.96 3.24 -13.21
N ARG A 123 2.90 3.42 -12.43
CA ARG A 123 2.17 4.68 -12.35
C ARG A 123 2.54 5.41 -11.07
N TYR A 124 3.20 6.56 -11.22
CA TYR A 124 3.70 7.32 -10.08
C TYR A 124 2.56 8.07 -9.36
N HIS A 125 2.19 7.59 -8.17
CA HIS A 125 1.22 8.24 -7.30
C HIS A 125 1.90 8.66 -5.99
N LEU A 126 2.14 9.96 -5.82
CA LEU A 126 2.85 10.53 -4.66
C LEU A 126 2.31 10.06 -3.31
N LYS A 127 0.97 9.96 -3.16
CA LYS A 127 0.36 9.50 -1.90
C LYS A 127 0.72 8.06 -1.57
N ASN A 128 0.66 7.16 -2.55
CA ASN A 128 1.02 5.76 -2.38
C ASN A 128 2.52 5.60 -2.14
N LEU A 129 3.35 6.44 -2.77
CA LEU A 129 4.78 6.46 -2.54
C LEU A 129 5.14 6.90 -1.12
N ILE A 130 4.51 7.97 -0.61
CA ILE A 130 4.71 8.44 0.77
C ILE A 130 4.33 7.34 1.77
N VAL A 131 3.18 6.69 1.57
CA VAL A 131 2.74 5.57 2.41
C VAL A 131 3.78 4.45 2.38
N LEU A 132 4.28 4.08 1.20
CA LEU A 132 5.31 3.06 1.05
C LEU A 132 6.60 3.42 1.78
N LEU A 133 7.07 4.67 1.67
CA LEU A 133 8.27 5.15 2.35
C LEU A 133 8.12 5.15 3.88
N ILE A 134 6.97 5.60 4.39
CA ILE A 134 6.70 5.61 5.84
C ILE A 134 6.62 4.18 6.37
N SER A 135 5.90 3.29 5.69
CA SER A 135 5.81 1.88 6.08
C SER A 135 7.17 1.19 6.08
N ALA A 136 7.99 1.43 5.04
CA ALA A 136 9.34 0.87 4.96
C ALA A 136 10.24 1.39 6.09
N SER A 137 10.17 2.70 6.37
CA SER A 137 10.93 3.31 7.48
C SER A 137 10.53 2.72 8.83
N LEU A 138 9.23 2.51 9.05
CA LEU A 138 8.70 1.90 10.28
C LEU A 138 9.22 0.47 10.46
N LEU A 139 9.25 -0.33 9.39
CA LEU A 139 9.82 -1.68 9.42
C LEU A 139 11.32 -1.68 9.71
N VAL A 140 12.09 -0.76 9.12
CA VAL A 140 13.53 -0.65 9.40
C VAL A 140 13.77 -0.32 10.87
N ILE A 141 13.02 0.62 11.45
CA ILE A 141 13.13 0.97 12.87
C ILE A 141 12.82 -0.24 13.76
N VAL A 142 11.73 -0.97 13.47
CA VAL A 142 11.35 -2.18 14.22
C VAL A 142 12.42 -3.26 14.07
N PHE A 143 12.96 -3.46 12.86
CA PHE A 143 14.01 -4.44 12.60
C PHE A 143 15.29 -4.13 13.39
N ILE A 144 15.73 -2.86 13.39
CA ILE A 144 16.88 -2.41 14.19
C ILE A 144 16.62 -2.65 15.67
N TYR A 145 15.43 -2.31 16.17
CA TYR A 145 15.05 -2.54 17.57
C TYR A 145 15.12 -4.03 17.95
N VAL A 146 14.59 -4.92 17.12
CA VAL A 146 14.63 -6.38 17.35
C VAL A 146 16.07 -6.90 17.32
N LEU A 147 16.90 -6.40 16.39
CA LEU A 147 18.31 -6.79 16.28
C LEU A 147 19.11 -6.31 17.49
N LEU A 148 18.90 -5.09 17.97
CA LEU A 148 19.53 -4.58 19.19
C LEU A 148 19.10 -5.38 20.43
N LEU A 149 17.82 -5.74 20.52
CA LEU A 149 17.29 -6.53 21.63
C LEU A 149 17.84 -7.96 21.64
N SER A 150 18.17 -8.55 20.49
CA SER A 150 18.71 -9.92 20.42
C SER A 150 20.19 -10.04 20.77
N GLN A 151 20.90 -8.92 20.94
CA GLN A 151 22.32 -8.85 21.30
C GLN A 151 22.55 -8.59 22.80
N ILE A 152 21.49 -8.35 23.57
CA ILE A 152 21.48 -8.09 25.02
C ILE A 152 20.92 -9.31 25.74
#